data_AF-A0A9D6TPG0-F1
#
_entry.id   AF-A0A9D6TPG0-F1
#
_cell.length_a   1.000
_cell.length_b   1.000
_cell.length_c   1.000
_cell.angle_alpha   90.00
_cell.angle_beta   90.00
_cell.angle_gamma   90.00
#
_symmetry.space_group_name_H-M   'P 1'
#
loop_
_entity.id
_entity.type
_entity.pdbx_description
1 polymer ?
#
loop_
_entity_poly.entity_id
_entity_poly.type
_entity_poly.pdbx_seq_one_letter_code
_entity_poly.pdbx_strand_id
1 'polypeptide(L)'
;MCDAAVVTRLAPVTTANARIGPAILDGAFPFDRAFSSRKTAGARVRAWLTSEVRQKTMRFRWKCPKCKRAFTRRNQRHACGTGERSEVLRGRPEALVALYASVELFAKSLGPIEIVTRQRYVLFRSTRIFADFVVMTDALRAAVHLGRKVKHPIFFKVGTDRNKVSHVAMLRTEKEFTVLKPYLREAYDLSVSDVPKPAQI
;
A
#
# COMPACT_ATOMS: atom_id res chain seq x y z
N MET A 1 -7.19 5.49 -65.35
CA MET A 1 -8.36 4.98 -64.61
C MET A 1 -8.20 3.47 -64.56
N CYS A 2 -7.68 2.95 -63.46
CA CYS A 2 -7.42 1.52 -63.28
C CYS A 2 -8.08 1.10 -61.97
N ASP A 3 -9.23 0.45 -62.09
CA ASP A 3 -9.90 -0.27 -61.01
C ASP A 3 -9.17 -1.60 -60.77
N ALA A 4 -8.84 -1.87 -59.51
CA ALA A 4 -8.53 -3.21 -59.03
C ALA A 4 -9.01 -3.35 -57.59
N ALA A 5 -10.16 -4.02 -57.44
CA ALA A 5 -10.70 -4.46 -56.17
C ALA A 5 -9.75 -5.49 -55.52
N VAL A 6 -9.39 -5.25 -54.26
CA VAL A 6 -8.79 -6.28 -53.40
C VAL A 6 -9.77 -6.55 -52.26
N VAL A 7 -10.47 -7.67 -52.41
CA VAL A 7 -11.22 -8.34 -51.35
C VAL A 7 -10.23 -9.05 -50.45
N THR A 8 -10.08 -8.60 -49.20
CA THR A 8 -9.36 -9.37 -48.17
C THR A 8 -10.35 -10.00 -47.20
N ARG A 9 -10.31 -11.33 -47.18
CA ARG A 9 -11.13 -12.24 -46.37
C ARG A 9 -10.84 -12.09 -44.88
N LEU A 10 -11.90 -12.00 -44.08
CA LEU A 10 -11.86 -12.16 -42.63
C LEU A 10 -11.65 -13.64 -42.29
N ALA A 11 -10.66 -13.93 -41.44
CA ALA A 11 -10.49 -15.24 -40.82
C ALA A 11 -11.21 -15.28 -39.46
N PRO A 12 -11.78 -16.43 -39.06
CA PRO A 12 -12.58 -16.56 -37.84
C PRO A 12 -11.73 -16.59 -36.57
N VAL A 13 -12.26 -15.94 -35.52
CA VAL A 13 -11.79 -16.02 -34.14
C VAL A 13 -12.07 -17.42 -33.59
N THR A 14 -11.03 -18.20 -33.34
CA THR A 14 -11.11 -19.47 -32.61
C THR A 14 -11.03 -19.22 -31.10
N THR A 15 -12.13 -19.52 -30.42
CA THR A 15 -12.25 -19.59 -28.97
C THR A 15 -11.53 -20.83 -28.45
N ALA A 16 -10.44 -20.66 -27.69
CA ALA A 16 -9.79 -21.74 -26.95
C ALA A 16 -9.97 -21.51 -25.44
N ASN A 17 -10.89 -22.29 -24.87
CA ASN A 17 -11.07 -22.48 -23.44
C ASN A 17 -9.81 -23.13 -22.84
N ALA A 18 -8.99 -22.36 -22.14
CA ALA A 18 -7.96 -22.89 -21.26
C ALA A 18 -8.49 -22.94 -19.82
N ARG A 19 -8.73 -24.16 -19.35
CA ARG A 19 -9.04 -24.50 -17.95
C ARG A 19 -7.87 -24.03 -17.07
N ILE A 20 -8.11 -23.04 -16.23
CA ILE A 20 -7.18 -22.66 -15.16
C ILE A 20 -7.62 -23.43 -13.91
N GLY A 21 -6.81 -24.40 -13.51
CA GLY A 21 -6.92 -25.09 -12.22
C GLY A 21 -6.76 -24.11 -11.05
N PRO A 22 -7.15 -24.52 -9.83
CA PRO A 22 -7.29 -23.63 -8.70
C PRO A 22 -5.94 -23.00 -8.33
N ALA A 23 -5.90 -21.66 -8.38
CA ALA A 23 -4.78 -20.89 -7.84
C ALA A 23 -4.69 -21.14 -6.33
N ILE A 24 -3.61 -21.81 -5.93
CA ILE A 24 -3.15 -21.91 -4.55
C ILE A 24 -2.89 -20.50 -4.04
N LEU A 25 -3.79 -20.00 -3.19
CA LEU A 25 -3.69 -18.73 -2.49
C LEU A 25 -2.97 -18.94 -1.16
N ASP A 26 -1.66 -19.19 -1.19
CA ASP A 26 -0.83 -19.12 0.00
C ASP A 26 0.04 -17.88 -0.03
N GLY A 27 -0.54 -16.80 0.53
CA GLY A 27 0.10 -15.51 0.73
C GLY A 27 -0.51 -14.80 1.93
N ALA A 28 -0.72 -15.55 3.01
CA ALA A 28 -1.14 -15.04 4.30
C ALA A 28 -0.04 -14.12 4.87
N PHE A 29 -0.31 -12.82 4.91
CA PHE A 29 0.31 -11.97 5.94
C PHE A 29 -0.43 -12.26 7.25
N PRO A 30 0.26 -12.71 8.31
CA PRO A 30 -0.40 -13.25 9.49
C PRO A 30 -0.95 -12.12 10.34
N PHE A 31 -2.28 -12.02 10.41
CA PHE A 31 -2.97 -11.24 11.43
C PHE A 31 -4.29 -11.93 11.75
N ASP A 32 -4.21 -12.94 12.63
CA ASP A 32 -5.16 -13.21 13.71
C ASP A 32 -5.04 -14.66 14.22
N ARG A 33 -4.70 -14.81 15.50
CA ARG A 33 -5.50 -15.65 16.40
C ARG A 33 -5.28 -15.28 17.86
N ALA A 34 -6.41 -15.13 18.55
CA ALA A 34 -6.53 -14.77 19.94
C ALA A 34 -6.54 -16.00 20.88
N PHE A 35 -6.25 -15.71 22.14
CA PHE A 35 -6.82 -16.26 23.38
C PHE A 35 -6.43 -17.68 23.85
N SER A 36 -5.73 -17.75 24.98
CA SER A 36 -6.21 -18.53 26.14
C SER A 36 -5.61 -18.02 27.45
N SER A 37 -6.49 -17.94 28.44
CA SER A 37 -6.33 -17.42 29.80
C SER A 37 -5.46 -18.31 30.68
N ARG A 38 -4.62 -17.70 31.53
CA ARG A 38 -4.32 -18.25 32.86
C ARG A 38 -4.06 -17.10 33.85
N LYS A 39 -4.90 -17.06 34.89
CA LYS A 39 -4.77 -16.23 36.09
C LYS A 39 -3.60 -16.72 36.94
N THR A 40 -2.82 -15.80 37.50
CA THR A 40 -2.29 -15.91 38.86
C THR A 40 -1.98 -14.53 39.43
N ALA A 41 -2.44 -14.32 40.67
CA ALA A 41 -2.21 -13.15 41.50
C ALA A 41 -0.75 -13.06 41.97
N GLY A 42 -0.28 -11.84 42.29
CA GLY A 42 1.02 -11.67 42.94
C GLY A 42 1.54 -10.25 43.03
N ALA A 43 1.20 -9.61 44.16
CA ALA A 43 2.01 -8.67 44.93
C ALA A 43 2.44 -7.29 44.35
N ARG A 44 1.96 -6.27 45.07
CA ARG A 44 2.37 -4.86 45.09
C ARG A 44 3.87 -4.69 45.34
N VAL A 45 4.52 -3.79 44.60
CA VAL A 45 5.58 -2.91 45.14
C VAL A 45 5.75 -1.64 44.28
N ARG A 46 5.36 -0.52 44.90
CA ARG A 46 5.88 0.86 44.79
C ARG A 46 6.03 1.50 43.40
N ALA A 47 4.99 2.25 43.04
CA ALA A 47 5.02 3.34 42.07
C ALA A 47 5.54 4.63 42.72
N TRP A 48 6.82 4.95 42.52
CA TRP A 48 7.39 6.31 42.65
C TRP A 48 8.68 6.35 41.80
N LEU A 49 8.51 6.68 40.52
CA LEU A 49 9.54 7.17 39.57
C LEU A 49 8.79 7.65 38.32
N THR A 50 7.88 8.58 38.54
CA THR A 50 7.09 9.27 37.53
C THR A 50 7.86 10.47 36.98
N SER A 51 7.79 10.62 35.66
CA SER A 51 8.12 11.80 34.82
C SER A 51 9.53 11.88 34.18
N GLU A 52 10.65 11.85 34.91
CA GLU A 52 11.96 12.22 34.34
C GLU A 52 12.63 11.16 33.44
N VAL A 53 12.46 9.87 33.73
CA VAL A 53 13.07 8.79 32.93
C VAL A 53 12.44 8.66 31.53
N ARG A 54 11.23 9.21 31.35
CA ARG A 54 10.53 9.22 30.06
C ARG A 54 11.07 10.30 29.11
N GLN A 55 11.79 11.30 29.63
CA GLN A 55 12.25 12.47 28.88
C GLN A 55 13.66 12.33 28.30
N LYS A 56 14.44 11.30 28.69
CA LYS A 56 15.86 11.18 28.30
C LYS A 56 16.20 9.90 27.50
N THR A 57 15.32 9.44 26.63
CA THR A 57 15.75 8.58 25.50
C THR A 57 15.87 9.45 24.26
N MET A 58 17.04 10.07 24.06
CA MET A 58 17.47 10.43 22.72
C MET A 58 17.44 9.14 21.91
N ARG A 59 16.39 8.99 21.09
CA ARG A 59 16.09 7.75 20.39
C ARG A 59 17.25 7.47 19.44
N PHE A 60 18.18 6.61 19.84
CA PHE A 60 19.19 6.09 18.93
C PHE A 60 18.45 5.39 17.79
N ARG A 61 18.37 6.06 16.63
CA ARG A 61 17.79 5.47 15.44
C ARG A 61 18.88 4.64 14.78
N TRP A 62 18.79 3.33 14.92
CA TRP A 62 19.70 2.42 14.23
C TRP A 62 19.59 2.63 12.72
N LYS A 63 20.72 2.92 12.06
CA LYS A 63 20.78 3.04 10.60
C LYS A 63 21.11 1.68 10.01
N CYS A 64 20.36 1.27 8.99
CA CYS A 64 20.69 0.06 8.25
C CYS A 64 22.08 0.20 7.60
N PRO A 65 23.00 -0.76 7.76
CA PRO A 65 24.32 -0.67 7.13
C PRO A 65 24.24 -0.70 5.60
N LYS A 66 23.20 -1.33 5.02
CA LYS A 66 22.99 -1.46 3.57
C LYS A 66 22.33 -0.22 2.97
N CYS A 67 21.14 0.17 3.44
CA CYS A 67 20.37 1.28 2.84
C CYS A 67 20.43 2.61 3.61
N LYS A 68 21.18 2.67 4.72
CA LYS A 68 21.38 3.86 5.58
C LYS A 68 20.12 4.48 6.19
N ARG A 69 18.92 3.97 5.89
CA ARG A 69 17.66 4.39 6.53
C ARG A 69 17.69 4.17 8.03
N ALA A 70 17.07 5.09 8.76
CA ALA A 70 17.04 5.12 10.21
C ALA A 70 15.74 4.50 10.77
N PHE A 71 15.88 3.54 11.67
CA PHE A 71 14.79 2.75 12.24
C PHE A 71 14.71 2.89 13.76
N THR A 72 13.54 2.64 14.34
CA THR A 72 13.32 2.72 15.79
C THR A 72 13.83 1.50 16.55
N ARG A 73 14.03 0.37 15.84
CA ARG A 73 14.51 -0.89 16.41
C ARG A 73 15.83 -1.29 15.74
N ARG A 74 16.81 -1.73 16.54
CA ARG A 74 18.07 -2.28 16.03
C ARG A 74 17.78 -3.52 15.18
N ASN A 75 18.47 -3.66 14.06
CA ASN A 75 18.31 -4.78 13.11
C ASN A 75 16.86 -5.03 12.67
N GLN A 76 16.03 -3.98 12.60
CA GLN A 76 14.65 -4.11 12.13
C GLN A 76 14.63 -4.75 10.74
N ARG A 77 13.92 -5.87 10.57
CA ARG A 77 13.76 -6.51 9.27
C ARG A 77 13.10 -5.53 8.29
N HIS A 78 13.71 -5.34 7.13
CA HIS A 78 13.21 -4.48 6.07
C HIS A 78 13.83 -4.85 4.73
N ALA A 79 13.14 -4.49 3.64
CA ALA A 79 13.74 -4.50 2.31
C ALA A 79 14.60 -3.24 2.11
N CYS A 80 15.82 -3.43 1.60
CA CYS A 80 16.72 -2.35 1.19
C CYS A 80 16.41 -1.93 -0.25
N GLY A 81 16.58 -0.64 -0.58
CA GLY A 81 16.36 -0.08 -1.92
C GLY A 81 14.90 0.25 -2.23
N THR A 82 14.69 0.90 -3.39
CA THR A 82 13.39 1.32 -3.91
C THR A 82 12.87 0.41 -5.01
N GLY A 83 13.74 -0.32 -5.73
CA GLY A 83 13.32 -1.18 -6.85
C GLY A 83 13.15 -0.43 -8.15
N GLU A 84 12.71 -1.16 -9.17
CA GLU A 84 12.51 -0.60 -10.50
C GLU A 84 11.03 -0.54 -10.87
N ARG A 85 10.64 0.54 -11.57
CA ARG A 85 9.27 0.75 -12.05
C ARG A 85 8.88 -0.23 -13.15
N SER A 86 9.80 -0.49 -14.07
CA SER A 86 9.59 -1.38 -15.23
C SER A 86 9.23 -2.80 -14.80
N GLU A 87 9.82 -3.30 -13.71
CA GLU A 87 9.57 -4.65 -13.20
C GLU A 87 8.11 -4.88 -12.78
N VAL A 88 7.49 -3.87 -12.16
CA VAL A 88 6.10 -3.96 -11.68
C VAL A 88 5.10 -3.90 -12.83
N LEU A 89 5.45 -3.15 -13.87
CA LEU A 89 4.59 -2.88 -15.03
C LEU A 89 4.83 -3.85 -16.19
N ARG A 90 5.80 -4.76 -16.07
CA ARG A 90 6.17 -5.71 -17.12
C ARG A 90 4.97 -6.55 -17.57
N GLY A 91 4.71 -6.52 -18.87
CA GLY A 91 3.62 -7.26 -19.51
C GLY A 91 2.23 -6.79 -19.09
N ARG A 92 2.08 -5.54 -18.64
CA ARG A 92 0.77 -4.95 -18.33
C ARG A 92 0.17 -4.22 -19.52
N PRO A 93 -1.18 -4.19 -19.64
CA PRO A 93 -1.85 -3.42 -20.68
C PRO A 93 -1.47 -1.94 -20.61
N GLU A 94 -1.35 -1.30 -21.76
CA GLU A 94 -0.97 0.12 -21.86
C GLU A 94 -1.90 1.03 -21.05
N ALA A 95 -3.20 0.76 -21.07
CA ALA A 95 -4.18 1.49 -20.27
C ALA A 95 -3.88 1.44 -18.76
N LEU A 96 -3.41 0.29 -18.24
CA LEU A 96 -3.04 0.15 -16.83
C LEU A 96 -1.71 0.85 -16.52
N VAL A 97 -0.76 0.81 -17.46
CA VAL A 97 0.51 1.55 -17.36
C VAL A 97 0.24 3.06 -17.31
N ALA A 98 -0.66 3.57 -18.15
CA ALA A 98 -1.08 4.96 -18.18
C ALA A 98 -1.80 5.36 -16.88
N LEU A 99 -2.74 4.54 -16.41
CA LEU A 99 -3.43 4.76 -15.13
C LEU A 99 -2.43 4.86 -13.97
N TYR A 100 -1.48 3.93 -13.90
CA TYR A 100 -0.44 3.96 -12.87
C TYR A 100 0.48 5.18 -13.01
N ALA A 101 0.79 5.62 -14.23
CA ALA A 101 1.54 6.85 -14.45
C ALA A 101 0.79 8.08 -13.92
N SER A 102 -0.53 8.17 -14.13
CA SER A 102 -1.37 9.23 -13.52
C SER A 102 -1.29 9.20 -11.99
N VAL A 103 -1.33 8.01 -11.40
CA VAL A 103 -1.19 7.84 -9.94
C VAL A 103 0.15 8.33 -9.44
N GLU A 104 1.25 7.95 -10.09
CA GLU A 104 2.60 8.40 -9.72
C GLU A 104 2.77 9.91 -9.86
N LEU A 105 2.30 10.49 -10.97
CA LEU A 105 2.40 11.94 -11.22
C LEU A 105 1.65 12.74 -10.16
N PHE A 106 0.43 12.32 -9.83
CA PHE A 106 -0.34 12.96 -8.77
C PHE A 106 0.32 12.78 -7.40
N ALA A 107 0.81 11.58 -7.07
CA ALA A 107 1.45 11.37 -5.77
C ALA A 107 2.73 12.23 -5.62
N LYS A 108 3.53 12.36 -6.69
CA LYS A 108 4.71 13.24 -6.72
C LYS A 108 4.35 14.71 -6.60
N SER A 109 3.16 15.12 -7.06
CA SER A 109 2.71 16.51 -6.93
C SER A 109 2.23 16.88 -5.52
N LEU A 110 2.00 15.90 -4.64
CA LEU A 110 1.68 16.15 -3.23
C LEU A 110 2.88 16.64 -2.42
N GLY A 111 4.09 16.27 -2.83
CA GLY A 111 5.35 16.68 -2.18
C GLY A 111 6.39 15.56 -2.14
N PRO A 112 7.39 15.63 -1.25
CA PRO A 112 8.44 14.62 -1.15
C PRO A 112 7.86 13.25 -0.81
N ILE A 113 8.02 12.32 -1.75
CA ILE A 113 7.65 10.91 -1.60
C ILE A 113 8.76 10.00 -2.08
N GLU A 114 8.83 8.83 -1.48
CA GLU A 114 9.62 7.70 -1.92
C GLU A 114 8.67 6.61 -2.40
N ILE A 115 8.88 6.19 -3.66
CA ILE A 115 8.14 5.10 -4.27
C ILE A 115 9.00 3.84 -4.17
N VAL A 116 8.49 2.82 -3.48
CA VAL A 116 9.18 1.54 -3.32
C VAL A 116 8.41 0.47 -4.09
N THR A 117 9.01 -0.03 -5.16
CA THR A 117 8.49 -1.09 -6.00
C THR A 117 9.10 -2.45 -5.64
N ARG A 118 8.29 -3.49 -5.48
CA ARG A 118 8.76 -4.85 -5.20
C ARG A 118 7.83 -5.85 -5.88
N GLN A 119 8.35 -6.58 -6.87
CA GLN A 119 7.55 -7.51 -7.67
C GLN A 119 6.32 -6.80 -8.26
N ARG A 120 5.12 -7.07 -7.75
CA ARG A 120 3.86 -6.44 -8.16
C ARG A 120 3.36 -5.35 -7.19
N TYR A 121 4.10 -5.09 -6.12
CA TYR A 121 3.74 -4.11 -5.10
C TYR A 121 4.42 -2.77 -5.34
N VAL A 122 3.69 -1.70 -5.07
CA VAL A 122 4.21 -0.33 -5.06
C VAL A 122 3.77 0.33 -3.76
N LEU A 123 4.72 0.80 -2.97
CA LEU A 123 4.46 1.46 -1.70
C LEU A 123 4.81 2.94 -1.85
N PHE A 124 3.87 3.81 -1.52
CA PHE A 124 4.13 5.24 -1.42
C PHE A 124 4.40 5.61 0.03
N ARG A 125 5.56 6.23 0.26
CA ARG A 125 6.05 6.59 1.59
C ARG A 125 6.51 8.04 1.61
N SER A 126 6.16 8.75 2.67
CA SER A 126 6.79 10.01 3.07
C SER A 126 7.68 9.76 4.31
N THR A 127 7.23 10.12 5.52
CA THR A 127 7.78 9.62 6.79
C THR A 127 7.31 8.18 7.08
N ARG A 128 6.09 7.85 6.64
CA ARG A 128 5.44 6.54 6.78
C ARG A 128 4.73 6.14 5.49
N ILE A 129 4.46 4.85 5.34
CA ILE A 129 3.65 4.34 4.22
C ILE A 129 2.22 4.88 4.41
N PHE A 130 1.69 5.49 3.35
CA PHE A 130 0.36 6.11 3.35
C PHE A 130 -0.57 5.49 2.31
N ALA A 131 0.00 4.91 1.26
CA ALA A 131 -0.72 4.07 0.32
C ALA A 131 0.16 2.92 -0.16
N ASP A 132 -0.48 1.79 -0.39
CA ASP A 132 0.09 0.65 -1.07
C ASP A 132 -0.76 0.27 -2.27
N PHE A 133 -0.11 -0.07 -3.36
CA PHE A 133 -0.73 -0.49 -4.60
C PHE A 133 -0.24 -1.88 -4.98
N VAL A 134 -1.14 -2.65 -5.56
CA VAL A 134 -0.82 -3.93 -6.19
C VAL A 134 -1.21 -3.84 -7.64
N VAL A 135 -0.22 -3.94 -8.53
CA VAL A 135 -0.43 -3.97 -9.98
C VAL A 135 -0.88 -5.38 -10.36
N MET A 136 -2.19 -5.52 -10.57
CA MET A 136 -2.80 -6.76 -11.04
C MET A 136 -2.70 -6.84 -12.57
N THR A 137 -3.33 -7.83 -13.19
CA THR A 137 -3.30 -8.02 -14.64
C THR A 137 -4.01 -6.87 -15.39
N ASP A 138 -5.17 -6.46 -14.90
CA ASP A 138 -6.11 -5.54 -15.55
C ASP A 138 -6.63 -4.43 -14.62
N ALA A 139 -6.05 -4.32 -13.42
CA ALA A 139 -6.49 -3.38 -12.40
C ALA A 139 -5.34 -2.99 -11.46
N LEU A 140 -5.50 -1.84 -10.83
CA LEU A 140 -4.63 -1.35 -9.77
C LEU A 140 -5.41 -1.39 -8.46
N ARG A 141 -5.07 -2.34 -7.59
CA ARG A 141 -5.64 -2.38 -6.25
C ARG A 141 -4.91 -1.37 -5.39
N ALA A 142 -5.64 -0.40 -4.83
CA ALA A 142 -5.11 0.62 -3.94
C ALA A 142 -5.58 0.34 -2.51
N ALA A 143 -4.68 0.35 -1.54
CA ALA A 143 -5.00 0.47 -0.13
C ALA A 143 -4.47 1.81 0.38
N VAL A 144 -5.39 2.63 0.89
CA VAL A 144 -5.14 4.00 1.34
C VAL A 144 -5.33 4.04 2.85
N HIS A 145 -4.36 4.59 3.58
CA HIS A 145 -4.39 4.64 5.03
C HIS A 145 -4.90 5.99 5.53
N LEU A 146 -6.12 5.99 6.08
CA LEU A 146 -6.79 7.16 6.61
C LEU A 146 -6.84 7.13 8.15
N GLY A 147 -7.01 8.31 8.74
CA GLY A 147 -7.20 8.49 10.19
C GLY A 147 -8.64 8.22 10.65
N ARG A 148 -9.59 8.14 9.71
CA ARG A 148 -11.02 8.00 9.96
C ARG A 148 -11.62 6.93 9.05
N LYS A 149 -12.79 6.40 9.43
CA LYS A 149 -13.59 5.55 8.55
C LYS A 149 -14.37 6.39 7.54
N VAL A 150 -14.11 6.19 6.26
CA VAL A 150 -14.92 6.68 5.15
C VAL A 150 -15.86 5.59 4.65
N LYS A 151 -17.13 5.93 4.44
CA LYS A 151 -18.09 5.12 3.66
C LYS A 151 -18.19 5.75 2.26
N HIS A 152 -17.63 5.09 1.26
CA HIS A 152 -17.71 5.54 -0.14
C HIS A 152 -17.71 4.32 -1.07
N PRO A 153 -18.52 4.30 -2.15
CA PRO A 153 -18.61 3.14 -3.05
C PRO A 153 -17.30 2.70 -3.70
N ILE A 154 -16.33 3.62 -3.84
CA ILE A 154 -14.98 3.31 -4.37
C ILE A 154 -14.23 2.29 -3.50
N PHE A 155 -14.58 2.19 -2.22
CA PHE A 155 -13.93 1.29 -1.27
C PHE A 155 -14.77 0.03 -1.07
N PHE A 156 -14.30 -1.09 -1.61
CA PHE A 156 -14.98 -2.39 -1.44
C PHE A 156 -14.59 -3.09 -0.12
N LYS A 157 -13.51 -2.65 0.53
CA LYS A 157 -13.08 -3.18 1.82
C LYS A 157 -12.50 -2.09 2.70
N VAL A 158 -12.87 -2.10 3.97
CA VAL A 158 -12.28 -1.25 5.01
C VAL A 158 -11.78 -2.15 6.13
N GLY A 159 -10.48 -2.09 6.39
CA GLY A 159 -9.83 -2.80 7.50
C GLY A 159 -9.44 -1.83 8.60
N THR A 160 -9.63 -2.23 9.84
CA THR A 160 -9.13 -1.49 11.01
C THR A 160 -8.11 -2.33 11.74
N ASP A 161 -6.89 -1.81 11.87
CA ASP A 161 -5.85 -2.41 12.72
C ASP A 161 -5.34 -1.36 13.72
N ARG A 162 -5.57 -1.64 15.01
CA ARG A 162 -5.26 -0.78 16.16
C ARG A 162 -5.84 0.63 15.95
N ASN A 163 -5.03 1.52 15.39
CA ASN A 163 -5.36 2.92 15.19
C ASN A 163 -5.27 3.32 13.69
N LYS A 164 -5.04 2.39 12.76
CA LYS A 164 -5.04 2.67 11.30
C LYS A 164 -6.33 2.18 10.68
N VAL A 165 -6.91 2.98 9.79
CA VAL A 165 -7.99 2.55 8.93
C VAL A 165 -7.45 2.44 7.51
N SER A 166 -7.50 1.24 6.95
CA SER A 166 -7.07 0.96 5.59
C SER A 166 -8.28 0.78 4.70
N HIS A 167 -8.41 1.63 3.69
CA HIS A 167 -9.47 1.61 2.71
C HIS A 167 -8.96 1.04 1.41
N VAL A 168 -9.59 -0.03 0.92
CA VAL A 168 -9.16 -0.74 -0.28
C VAL A 168 -10.12 -0.44 -1.42
N ALA A 169 -9.57 0.07 -2.51
CA ALA A 169 -10.23 0.35 -3.78
C ALA A 169 -9.64 -0.51 -4.91
N MET A 170 -10.44 -0.76 -5.93
CA MET A 170 -9.99 -1.35 -7.19
C MET A 170 -10.10 -0.28 -8.27
N LEU A 171 -8.99 0.07 -8.91
CA LEU A 171 -8.97 1.07 -9.97
C LEU A 171 -8.74 0.37 -11.31
N ARG A 172 -9.63 0.61 -12.26
CA ARG A 172 -9.55 0.16 -13.65
C ARG A 172 -9.50 1.34 -14.61
N THR A 173 -9.95 2.51 -14.16
CA THR A 173 -10.13 3.72 -14.99
C THR A 173 -9.61 4.98 -14.31
N GLU A 174 -9.31 6.00 -15.12
CA GLU A 174 -8.93 7.33 -14.63
C GLU A 174 -10.06 8.04 -13.84
N LYS A 175 -11.32 7.69 -14.13
CA LYS A 175 -12.50 8.21 -13.39
C LYS A 175 -12.49 7.74 -11.94
N GLU A 176 -12.25 6.45 -11.71
CA GLU A 176 -12.11 5.89 -10.37
C GLU A 176 -10.91 6.49 -9.64
N PHE A 177 -9.80 6.70 -10.35
CA PHE A 177 -8.65 7.37 -9.75
C PHE A 177 -8.95 8.81 -9.35
N THR A 178 -9.71 9.55 -10.16
CA THR A 178 -10.15 10.92 -9.83
C THR A 178 -10.96 10.97 -8.54
N VAL A 179 -11.82 9.97 -8.31
CA VAL A 179 -12.55 9.80 -7.04
C VAL A 179 -11.61 9.48 -5.87
N LEU A 180 -10.51 8.75 -6.12
CA LEU A 180 -9.54 8.37 -5.09
C LEU A 180 -8.61 9.53 -4.67
N LYS A 181 -8.31 10.49 -5.57
CA LYS A 181 -7.38 11.62 -5.35
C LYS A 181 -7.55 12.33 -4.00
N PRO A 182 -8.76 12.76 -3.56
CA PRO A 182 -8.91 13.45 -2.28
C PRO A 182 -8.49 12.59 -1.08
N TYR A 183 -8.78 11.29 -1.11
CA TYR A 183 -8.38 10.36 -0.05
C TYR A 183 -6.87 10.10 -0.05
N LEU A 184 -6.26 10.03 -1.24
CA LEU A 184 -4.81 9.87 -1.34
C LEU A 184 -4.06 11.11 -0.82
N ARG A 185 -4.61 12.31 -1.06
CA ARG A 185 -4.11 13.55 -0.46
C ARG A 185 -4.24 13.53 1.07
N GLU A 186 -5.42 13.20 1.60
CA GLU A 186 -5.64 13.09 3.05
C GLU A 186 -4.65 12.10 3.69
N ALA A 187 -4.43 10.94 3.05
CA ALA A 187 -3.45 9.96 3.52
C ALA A 187 -2.02 10.51 3.49
N TYR A 188 -1.65 11.26 2.44
CA TYR A 188 -0.36 11.92 2.36
C TYR A 188 -0.18 12.97 3.47
N ASP A 189 -1.15 13.84 3.69
CA ASP A 189 -1.08 14.88 4.73
C ASP A 189 -0.92 14.25 6.11
N LEU A 190 -1.70 13.20 6.40
CA LEU A 190 -1.52 12.41 7.61
C LEU A 190 -0.12 11.81 7.69
N SER A 191 0.46 11.38 6.56
CA SER A 191 1.77 10.74 6.54
C SER A 191 2.93 11.68 6.80
N VAL A 192 2.80 12.97 6.48
CA VAL A 192 3.82 13.98 6.78
C VAL A 192 3.57 14.66 8.12
N SER A 193 2.34 14.64 8.63
CA SER A 193 2.03 15.19 9.95
C SER A 193 2.73 14.42 11.07
N ASP A 194 3.43 15.16 11.93
CA ASP A 194 4.01 14.67 13.19
C ASP A 194 2.96 14.49 14.29
N VAL A 195 1.68 14.75 13.98
CA VAL A 195 0.56 14.59 14.92
C VAL A 195 0.62 13.18 15.49
N PRO A 196 0.90 13.05 16.80
CA PRO A 196 0.82 11.78 17.47
C PRO A 196 -0.60 11.28 17.27
N LYS A 197 -0.66 10.14 16.58
CA LYS A 197 -1.87 9.37 16.37
C LYS A 197 -2.71 9.40 17.65
N PRO A 198 -3.97 9.85 17.63
CA PRO A 198 -4.77 9.95 18.85
C PRO A 198 -4.76 8.59 19.56
N ALA A 199 -4.44 8.63 20.85
CA ALA A 199 -4.57 7.48 21.72
C ALA A 199 -6.07 7.21 21.86
N GLN A 200 -6.48 5.97 21.58
CA GLN A 200 -7.84 5.51 21.84
C GLN A 200 -8.04 5.51 23.36
N ILE A 201 -9.14 6.10 23.83
CA ILE A 201 -9.69 5.93 25.19
C ILE A 201 -10.46 4.62 25.22
#